data_AF-A0A418W9Q1-F1
#
_entry.id   AF-A0A418W9Q1-F1
#
_cell.length_a   1.000
_cell.length_b   1.000
_cell.length_c   1.000
_cell.angle_alpha   90.00
_cell.angle_beta   90.00
_cell.angle_gamma   90.00
#
_symmetry.space_group_name_H-M   'P 1'
#
loop_
_entity.id
_entity.type
_entity.pdbx_description
1 polymer ?
#
loop_
_entity_poly.entity_id
_entity_poly.type
_entity_poly.pdbx_seq_one_letter_code
_entity_poly.pdbx_strand_id
1 'polypeptide(L)'
;MRGAGIFAAGIVYFAGASLAQTPAAEPAAPAPAAATAAEPISIELNKLEPQDKACRAYLVLSNPGGPDITDLKLDLILFSPEQIIERRIAVGLAPLPMGKTTVKLFDIDGQDCTKIGSVLINEVMACTGADGAVADCAKRITPTSRVNAKLFK
;
A
#
# COMPACT_ATOMS: atom_id res chain seq x y z
N MET A 1 -78.83 3.35 -26.67
CA MET A 1 -79.47 2.44 -27.65
C MET A 1 -78.37 1.76 -28.44
N ARG A 2 -78.37 0.42 -28.49
CA ARG A 2 -77.78 -0.48 -29.52
C ARG A 2 -76.25 -0.35 -29.73
N GLY A 3 -75.45 -1.40 -29.69
CA GLY A 3 -75.77 -2.83 -29.67
C GLY A 3 -74.49 -3.66 -29.53
N ALA A 4 -74.71 -4.90 -29.14
CA ALA A 4 -73.72 -5.96 -29.05
C ALA A 4 -73.16 -6.34 -30.43
N GLY A 5 -71.88 -6.71 -30.46
CA GLY A 5 -71.24 -7.38 -31.59
C GLY A 5 -70.35 -8.49 -31.06
N ILE A 6 -70.89 -9.70 -31.05
CA ILE A 6 -70.20 -10.96 -30.73
C ILE A 6 -69.45 -11.38 -32.00
N PHE A 7 -68.13 -11.60 -31.90
CA PHE A 7 -67.37 -12.32 -32.92
C PHE A 7 -66.66 -13.51 -32.26
N ALA A 8 -67.12 -14.70 -32.63
CA ALA A 8 -66.47 -15.97 -32.36
C ALA A 8 -65.74 -16.44 -33.63
N ALA A 9 -64.44 -16.70 -33.52
CA ALA A 9 -63.61 -17.51 -34.43
C ALA A 9 -62.26 -17.64 -33.70
N GLY A 10 -61.78 -18.80 -33.25
CA GLY A 10 -61.54 -20.03 -33.98
C GLY A 10 -60.13 -20.43 -33.60
N ILE A 11 -59.98 -21.26 -32.56
CA ILE A 11 -58.68 -21.68 -32.04
C ILE A 11 -58.12 -22.74 -33.00
N VAL A 12 -57.11 -22.35 -33.79
CA VAL A 12 -56.32 -23.27 -34.61
C VAL A 12 -55.23 -23.86 -33.71
N TYR A 13 -55.32 -25.15 -33.41
CA TYR A 13 -54.27 -25.89 -32.70
C TYR A 13 -53.13 -26.19 -33.68
N PHE A 14 -52.03 -25.44 -33.59
CA PHE A 14 -50.78 -25.82 -34.26
C PHE A 14 -50.00 -26.78 -33.37
N ALA A 15 -49.91 -28.05 -33.77
CA ALA A 15 -48.95 -29.00 -33.23
C ALA A 15 -47.54 -28.62 -33.71
N GLY A 16 -46.82 -27.82 -32.91
CA GLY A 16 -45.44 -27.44 -33.17
C GLY A 16 -44.48 -28.57 -32.75
N ALA A 17 -43.75 -29.13 -33.72
CA ALA A 17 -42.64 -30.04 -33.48
C ALA A 17 -41.50 -29.33 -32.74
N SER A 18 -41.03 -29.92 -31.64
CA SER A 18 -39.93 -29.40 -30.82
C SER A 18 -38.60 -29.67 -31.51
N LEU A 19 -37.93 -28.62 -32.00
CA LEU A 19 -36.55 -28.69 -32.48
C LEU A 19 -35.61 -28.59 -31.28
N ALA A 20 -34.85 -29.65 -31.01
CA ALA A 20 -33.81 -29.65 -29.99
C ALA A 20 -32.71 -28.64 -30.38
N GLN A 21 -32.53 -27.62 -29.55
CA GLN A 21 -31.55 -26.56 -29.74
C GLN A 21 -30.23 -27.00 -29.10
N THR A 22 -29.18 -27.16 -29.91
CA THR A 22 -27.81 -27.39 -29.44
C THR A 22 -27.28 -26.12 -28.76
N PRO A 23 -26.81 -26.18 -27.49
CA PRO A 23 -26.24 -25.02 -26.85
C PRO A 23 -24.94 -24.61 -27.55
N ALA A 24 -24.88 -23.36 -28.00
CA ALA A 24 -23.66 -22.75 -28.52
C ALA A 24 -22.65 -22.61 -27.38
N ALA A 25 -21.40 -23.00 -27.62
CA ALA A 25 -20.31 -22.84 -26.67
C ALA A 25 -20.02 -21.33 -26.50
N GLU A 26 -20.29 -20.81 -25.31
CA GLU A 26 -20.02 -19.42 -24.96
C GLU A 26 -18.50 -19.21 -24.85
N PRO A 27 -17.91 -18.21 -25.54
CA PRO A 27 -16.48 -17.95 -25.45
C PRO A 27 -16.14 -17.55 -24.02
N ALA A 28 -15.27 -18.34 -23.38
CA ALA A 28 -14.77 -18.06 -22.04
C ALA A 28 -14.11 -16.67 -22.03
N ALA A 29 -14.66 -15.75 -21.24
CA ALA A 29 -14.07 -14.44 -21.04
C ALA A 29 -12.65 -14.60 -20.46
N PRO A 30 -11.66 -13.81 -20.92
CA PRO A 30 -10.31 -13.88 -20.37
C PRO A 30 -10.36 -13.54 -18.87
N ALA A 31 -9.85 -14.47 -18.05
CA ALA A 31 -9.69 -14.24 -16.62
C ALA A 31 -8.71 -13.07 -16.40
N PRO A 32 -8.99 -12.14 -15.46
CA PRO A 32 -8.06 -11.06 -15.16
C PRO A 32 -6.72 -11.64 -14.68
N ALA A 33 -5.62 -11.21 -15.32
CA ALA A 33 -4.28 -11.57 -14.88
C ALA A 33 -4.08 -11.09 -13.44
N ALA A 34 -3.76 -12.01 -12.53
CA ALA A 34 -3.43 -11.67 -11.15
C ALA A 34 -2.15 -10.81 -11.15
N ALA A 35 -2.28 -9.53 -10.81
CA ALA A 35 -1.14 -8.65 -10.61
C ALA A 35 -0.26 -9.24 -9.50
N THR A 36 1.00 -9.54 -9.81
CA THR A 36 1.98 -9.99 -8.82
C THR A 36 2.15 -8.88 -7.79
N ALA A 37 1.86 -9.17 -6.53
CA ALA A 37 1.98 -8.19 -5.46
C ALA A 37 3.45 -7.72 -5.36
N ALA A 38 3.66 -6.42 -5.36
CA ALA A 38 5.00 -5.85 -5.24
C ALA A 38 5.62 -6.20 -3.88
N GLU A 39 6.93 -6.46 -3.86
CA GLU A 39 7.62 -6.91 -2.66
C GLU A 39 7.64 -5.82 -1.56
N PRO A 40 7.73 -6.23 -0.27
CA PRO A 40 7.80 -5.30 0.84
C PRO A 40 9.05 -4.41 0.79
N ILE A 41 8.87 -3.14 1.14
CA ILE A 41 9.95 -2.18 1.36
C ILE A 41 10.33 -2.26 2.83
N SER A 42 11.52 -2.77 3.13
CA SER A 42 12.02 -2.83 4.50
C SER A 42 12.55 -1.46 4.92
N ILE A 43 12.20 -1.02 6.13
CA ILE A 43 12.79 0.14 6.80
C ILE A 43 13.22 -0.31 8.19
N GLU A 44 14.52 -0.34 8.45
CA GLU A 44 15.11 -0.80 9.71
C GLU A 44 15.70 0.37 10.47
N LEU A 45 15.25 0.60 11.72
CA LEU A 45 15.97 1.44 12.66
C LEU A 45 17.21 0.68 13.18
N ASN A 46 18.36 1.00 12.62
CA ASN A 46 19.58 0.20 12.82
C ASN A 46 20.42 0.69 14.00
N LYS A 47 20.55 2.01 14.16
CA LYS A 47 21.36 2.64 15.21
C LYS A 47 20.77 3.99 15.61
N LEU A 48 20.83 4.30 16.91
CA LEU A 48 20.68 5.63 17.46
C LEU A 48 22.02 6.03 18.07
N GLU A 49 22.60 7.14 17.63
CA GLU A 49 23.92 7.59 18.04
C GLU A 49 23.86 9.01 18.60
N PRO A 50 24.25 9.21 19.88
CA PRO A 50 24.34 10.54 20.45
C PRO A 50 25.27 11.44 19.62
N GLN A 51 24.80 12.65 19.33
CA GLN A 51 25.60 13.77 18.86
C GLN A 51 25.56 14.88 19.93
N ASP A 52 26.37 15.93 19.76
CA ASP A 52 26.54 16.97 20.80
C ASP A 52 25.21 17.59 21.26
N LYS A 53 24.31 17.92 20.31
CA LYS A 53 22.97 18.47 20.60
C LYS A 53 21.86 17.82 19.77
N ALA A 54 22.07 16.59 19.32
CA ALA A 54 21.12 15.87 18.49
C ALA A 54 21.21 14.36 18.73
N CYS A 55 20.17 13.65 18.32
CA CYS A 55 20.25 12.20 18.15
C CYS A 55 20.33 11.86 16.67
N ARG A 56 21.39 11.16 16.24
CA ARG A 56 21.50 10.65 14.88
C ARG A 56 20.82 9.30 14.76
N ALA A 57 19.80 9.21 13.92
CA ALA A 57 19.16 7.94 13.57
C ALA A 57 19.74 7.40 12.26
N TYR A 58 20.08 6.11 12.25
CA TYR A 58 20.50 5.38 11.07
C TYR A 58 19.38 4.43 10.64
N LEU A 59 18.89 4.63 9.42
CA LEU A 59 17.92 3.76 8.78
C LEU A 59 18.57 2.96 7.65
N VAL A 60 18.32 1.66 7.65
CA VAL A 60 18.66 0.78 6.53
C VAL A 60 17.37 0.47 5.78
N LEU A 61 17.36 0.74 4.48
CA LEU A 61 16.20 0.56 3.62
C LEU A 61 16.49 -0.43 2.52
N SER A 62 15.52 -1.27 2.18
CA SER A 62 15.62 -2.21 1.06
C SER A 62 14.35 -2.21 0.23
N ASN A 63 14.48 -2.05 -1.09
CA ASN A 63 13.39 -2.17 -2.07
C ASN A 63 13.69 -3.36 -3.00
N PRO A 64 13.46 -4.61 -2.55
CA PRO A 64 13.92 -5.80 -3.27
C PRO A 64 13.17 -6.03 -4.60
N GLY A 65 11.92 -5.58 -4.70
CA GLY A 65 11.13 -5.67 -5.93
C GLY A 65 10.03 -4.60 -6.00
N GLY A 66 9.61 -4.25 -7.22
CA GLY A 66 8.74 -3.09 -7.51
C GLY A 66 9.53 -1.89 -8.08
N PRO A 67 8.86 -0.79 -8.47
CA PRO A 67 9.53 0.32 -9.17
C PRO A 67 10.57 1.02 -8.30
N ASP A 68 11.49 1.74 -8.94
CA ASP A 68 12.36 2.70 -8.28
C ASP A 68 11.52 3.77 -7.57
N ILE A 69 11.88 4.11 -6.34
CA ILE A 69 11.22 5.17 -5.57
C ILE A 69 12.13 6.40 -5.57
N THR A 70 11.66 7.46 -6.20
CA THR A 70 12.38 8.73 -6.39
C THR A 70 12.00 9.79 -5.36
N ASP A 71 10.82 9.69 -4.74
CA ASP A 71 10.47 10.45 -3.52
C ASP A 71 9.78 9.53 -2.52
N LEU A 72 10.29 9.49 -1.28
CA LEU A 72 9.68 8.80 -0.14
C LEU A 72 9.83 9.72 1.08
N LYS A 73 8.70 10.23 1.58
CA LYS A 73 8.65 11.06 2.78
C LYS A 73 7.75 10.42 3.81
N LEU A 74 8.26 10.27 5.02
CA LEU A 74 7.53 9.70 6.15
C LEU A 74 7.34 10.75 7.24
N ASP A 75 6.15 10.77 7.82
CA ASP A 75 5.85 11.47 9.06
C ASP A 75 6.09 10.49 10.23
N LEU A 76 7.01 10.84 11.11
CA LEU A 76 7.43 10.02 12.24
C LEU A 76 7.03 10.67 13.57
N ILE A 77 6.52 9.86 14.49
CA ILE A 77 6.27 10.25 15.88
C ILE A 77 7.25 9.50 16.78
N LEU A 78 8.02 10.25 17.56
CA LEU A 78 8.92 9.71 18.56
C LEU A 78 8.20 9.70 19.90
N PHE A 79 8.25 8.55 20.55
CA PHE A 79 7.74 8.35 21.90
C PHE A 79 8.88 8.11 22.88
N SER A 80 8.69 8.58 24.11
CA SER A 80 9.55 8.27 25.24
C SER A 80 9.48 6.79 25.62
N PRO A 81 10.37 6.28 26.49
CA PRO A 81 10.26 4.93 27.05
C PRO A 81 8.90 4.66 27.73
N GLU A 82 8.28 5.71 28.29
CA GLU A 82 6.94 5.69 28.90
C GLU A 82 5.80 5.79 27.88
N GLN A 83 6.10 5.74 26.58
CA GLN A 83 5.15 5.84 25.47
C GLN A 83 4.41 7.19 25.40
N ILE A 84 5.05 8.27 25.84
CA ILE A 84 4.54 9.65 25.67
C ILE A 84 5.16 10.27 24.43
N ILE A 85 4.36 10.99 23.63
CA ILE A 85 4.85 11.69 22.44
C ILE A 85 5.87 12.76 22.87
N GLU A 86 7.11 12.65 22.39
CA GLU A 86 8.13 13.66 22.58
C GLU A 86 8.22 14.61 21.38
N ARG A 87 8.11 14.06 20.17
CA ARG A 87 8.36 14.82 18.94
C ARG A 87 7.65 14.23 17.74
N ARG A 88 7.32 15.10 16.77
CA ARG A 88 6.91 14.76 15.41
C ARG A 88 7.94 15.30 14.43
N ILE A 89 8.42 14.47 13.50
CA ILE A 89 9.38 14.85 12.46
C ILE A 89 8.98 14.29 11.10
N ALA A 90 9.31 14.99 10.02
CA ALA A 90 9.21 14.46 8.67
C ALA A 90 10.61 14.12 8.14
N VAL A 91 10.77 12.95 7.51
CA VAL A 91 12.06 12.51 6.95
C VAL A 91 11.91 12.09 5.50
N GLY A 92 12.90 12.47 4.68
CA GLY A 92 13.03 12.03 3.29
C GLY A 92 14.01 10.86 3.19
N LEU A 93 13.57 9.75 2.61
CA LEU A 93 14.32 8.49 2.57
C LEU A 93 14.72 8.03 1.16
N ALA A 94 14.23 8.72 0.14
CA ALA A 94 14.62 8.49 -1.25
C ALA A 94 16.03 9.02 -1.59
N PRO A 95 16.63 8.58 -2.71
CA PRO A 95 16.16 7.54 -3.63
C PRO A 95 16.27 6.13 -3.06
N LEU A 96 15.39 5.22 -3.52
CA LEU A 96 15.40 3.78 -3.23
C LEU A 96 15.31 2.98 -4.54
N PRO A 97 16.45 2.70 -5.19
CA PRO A 97 16.46 1.90 -6.40
C PRO A 97 16.00 0.47 -6.13
N MET A 98 15.32 -0.13 -7.11
CA MET A 98 14.96 -1.54 -7.11
C MET A 98 16.21 -2.40 -6.91
N GLY A 99 16.08 -3.45 -6.09
CA GLY A 99 17.12 -4.42 -5.82
C GLY A 99 18.31 -3.88 -5.01
N LYS A 100 18.21 -2.67 -4.44
CA LYS A 100 19.30 -2.08 -3.66
C LYS A 100 18.93 -1.82 -2.21
N THR A 101 19.91 -2.04 -1.33
CA THR A 101 19.90 -1.59 0.05
C THR A 101 20.56 -0.21 0.14
N THR A 102 19.90 0.72 0.82
CA THR A 102 20.38 2.09 1.01
C THR A 102 20.43 2.41 2.50
N VAL A 103 21.44 3.17 2.93
CA VAL A 103 21.51 3.70 4.30
C VAL A 103 21.20 5.18 4.27
N LYS A 104 20.32 5.62 5.17
CA LYS A 104 20.00 7.04 5.40
C LYS A 104 20.27 7.36 6.86
N LEU A 105 20.84 8.54 7.09
CA LEU A 105 21.04 9.07 8.43
C LEU A 105 20.44 10.46 8.50
N PHE A 106 19.88 10.81 9.66
CA PHE A 106 19.37 12.13 9.94
C PHE A 106 19.59 12.47 11.41
N ASP A 107 19.86 13.75 11.65
CA ASP A 107 20.02 14.29 12.99
C ASP A 107 18.68 14.86 13.46
N ILE A 108 18.30 14.50 14.69
CA ILE A 108 17.12 15.01 15.36
C ILE A 108 17.59 16.04 16.39
N ASP A 109 17.59 17.31 16.00
CA ASP A 109 18.10 18.39 16.84
C ASP A 109 17.35 18.50 18.17
N GLY A 110 18.11 18.67 19.24
CA GLY A 110 17.62 18.74 20.61
C GLY A 110 17.05 17.42 21.16
N GLN A 111 17.23 16.30 20.47
CA GLN A 111 16.79 14.99 20.94
C GLN A 111 17.92 14.23 21.63
N ASP A 112 17.66 13.71 22.82
CA ASP A 112 18.52 12.72 23.48
C ASP A 112 18.16 11.33 22.96
N CYS A 113 19.14 10.59 22.45
CA CYS A 113 18.92 9.23 21.94
C CYS A 113 18.41 8.26 23.01
N THR A 114 18.78 8.45 24.28
CA THR A 114 18.34 7.59 25.39
C THR A 114 16.86 7.75 25.72
N LYS A 115 16.26 8.86 25.29
CA LYS A 115 14.84 9.16 25.47
C LYS A 115 13.94 8.65 24.35
N ILE A 116 14.49 7.99 23.33
CA ILE A 116 13.66 7.41 22.27
C ILE A 116 13.29 5.98 22.66
N GLY A 117 12.04 5.77 23.09
CA GLY A 117 11.50 4.46 23.44
C GLY A 117 10.90 3.73 22.23
N SER A 118 10.24 4.46 21.34
CA SER A 118 9.72 3.90 20.09
C SER A 118 9.47 5.00 19.04
N VAL A 119 9.42 4.60 17.77
CA VAL A 119 9.18 5.47 16.63
C VAL A 119 8.01 4.89 15.82
N LEU A 120 6.98 5.70 15.62
CA LEU A 120 5.84 5.39 14.77
C LEU A 120 6.01 6.05 13.40
N ILE A 121 5.84 5.29 12.33
CA ILE A 121 5.55 5.80 11.00
C ILE A 121 4.07 6.14 10.97
N ASN A 122 3.74 7.41 11.22
CA ASN A 122 2.35 7.86 11.32
C ASN A 122 1.72 8.02 9.94
N GLU A 123 2.48 8.52 8.97
CA GLU A 123 1.97 8.75 7.61
C GLU A 123 3.06 8.58 6.56
N VAL A 124 2.67 8.10 5.37
CA VAL A 124 3.50 8.18 4.15
C VAL A 124 3.06 9.43 3.39
N MET A 125 3.77 10.54 3.62
CA MET A 125 3.43 11.85 3.07
C MET A 125 3.67 11.92 1.55
N ALA A 126 4.66 11.19 1.05
CA ALA A 126 4.94 11.06 -0.37
C ALA A 126 5.54 9.68 -0.67
N CYS A 127 5.12 9.05 -1.76
CA CYS A 127 5.77 7.87 -2.31
C CYS A 127 5.57 7.81 -3.83
N THR A 128 6.60 8.18 -4.58
CA THR A 128 6.55 8.28 -6.05
C THR A 128 7.78 7.66 -6.70
N GLY A 129 7.59 7.13 -7.89
CA GLY A 129 8.65 6.72 -8.81
C GLY A 129 8.61 7.55 -10.09
N ALA A 130 9.31 7.11 -11.13
CA ALA A 130 9.39 7.82 -12.41
C ALA A 130 8.01 8.06 -13.06
N ASP A 131 7.10 7.09 -12.94
CA ASP A 131 5.77 7.12 -13.55
C ASP A 131 4.68 7.71 -12.62
N GLY A 132 5.07 8.32 -11.50
CA GLY A 132 4.15 8.93 -10.54
C GLY A 132 3.97 8.11 -9.26
N ALA A 133 2.76 8.13 -8.70
CA ALA A 133 2.47 7.50 -7.40
C ALA A 133 2.69 5.99 -7.44
N VAL A 134 3.42 5.46 -6.45
CA VAL A 134 3.64 4.01 -6.33
C VAL A 134 2.45 3.36 -5.62
N ALA A 135 1.78 2.44 -6.31
CA ALA A 135 0.62 1.72 -5.79
C ALA A 135 0.93 1.01 -4.46
N ASP A 136 0.00 1.11 -3.51
CA ASP A 136 0.03 0.46 -2.20
C ASP A 136 1.33 0.69 -1.39
N CYS A 137 2.07 1.77 -1.65
CA CYS A 137 3.39 1.99 -1.04
C CYS A 137 3.38 1.92 0.49
N ALA A 138 2.39 2.53 1.15
CA ALA A 138 2.25 2.46 2.61
C ALA A 138 2.01 1.03 3.12
N LYS A 139 1.29 0.20 2.36
CA LYS A 139 1.07 -1.22 2.72
C LYS A 139 2.34 -2.03 2.56
N ARG A 140 3.16 -1.71 1.55
CA ARG A 140 4.45 -2.37 1.28
C ARG A 140 5.52 -2.07 2.35
N ILE A 141 5.42 -0.98 3.10
CA ILE A 141 6.40 -0.66 4.14
C ILE A 141 6.31 -1.64 5.31
N THR A 142 7.44 -2.27 5.61
CA THR A 142 7.65 -3.16 6.76
C THR A 142 8.72 -2.58 7.68
N PRO A 143 8.33 -1.96 8.81
CA PRO A 143 9.28 -1.44 9.79
C PRO A 143 9.92 -2.57 10.60
N THR A 144 11.20 -2.42 10.90
CA THR A 144 11.99 -3.31 11.77
C THR A 144 12.96 -2.48 12.62
N SER A 145 13.54 -3.08 13.65
CA SER A 145 14.54 -2.39 14.48
C SER A 145 15.60 -3.37 14.98
N ARG A 146 16.85 -2.88 15.10
CA ARG A 146 17.96 -3.59 15.74
C ARG A 146 18.38 -2.99 17.07
N VAL A 147 17.81 -1.84 17.43
CA VAL A 147 18.02 -1.20 18.74
C VAL A 147 16.83 -1.46 19.64
N ASN A 148 16.97 -1.13 20.93
CA ASN A 148 15.86 -1.28 21.89
C ASN A 148 14.62 -0.46 21.52
N ALA A 149 14.83 0.72 20.89
CA ALA A 149 13.74 1.52 20.38
C ALA A 149 13.03 0.79 19.23
N LYS A 150 11.73 0.57 19.36
CA LYS A 150 10.93 -0.08 18.31
C LYS A 150 10.67 0.89 17.15
N LEU A 151 10.57 0.37 15.93
CA LEU A 151 10.00 1.08 14.78
C LEU A 151 8.73 0.34 14.37
N PHE A 152 7.60 1.06 14.25
CA PHE A 152 6.30 0.48 13.92
C PHE A 152 5.46 1.45 13.08
N LYS A 153 4.31 0.98 12.58
CA LYS A 153 3.31 1.76 11.86
C LYS A 153 1.95 1.53 12.48
#